data_AF-A0A831K458-F1
#
_entry.id   AF-A0A831K458-F1
#
_cell.length_a   1.000
_cell.length_b   1.000
_cell.length_c   1.000
_cell.angle_alpha   90.00
_cell.angle_beta   90.00
_cell.angle_gamma   90.00
#
_symmetry.space_group_name_H-M   'P 1'
#
loop_
_entity.id
_entity.type
_entity.pdbx_description
1 polymer ?
#
loop_
_entity_poly.entity_id
_entity_poly.type
_entity_poly.pdbx_seq_one_letter_code
_entity_poly.pdbx_strand_id
1 'polypeptide(L)'
;MVKAPQGLRHRTRKVFRKSIREKGAIPPLSRILIEYMPGDRVYIVADPAIHKALPHRRYHGKVGVVVGRRGRAYIVQLKVGSKVKTLFLLPEHLRPAFPVEDRIKIVEDKLRAIIEEGRKQRLIMFEILKKIRK
;
A
#
# COMPACT_ATOMS: atom_id res chain seq x y z
N MET A 1 -6.80 33.81 29.00
CA MET A 1 -6.34 32.52 28.42
C MET A 1 -5.55 32.79 27.14
N VAL A 2 -4.36 32.22 26.98
CA VAL A 2 -3.52 32.43 25.78
C VAL A 2 -3.94 31.49 24.64
N LYS A 3 -4.04 32.03 23.42
CA LYS A 3 -4.41 31.26 22.22
C LYS A 3 -3.32 30.23 21.90
N ALA A 4 -3.73 28.99 21.69
CA ALA A 4 -2.80 27.93 21.33
C ALA A 4 -2.23 28.13 19.90
N PRO A 5 -0.95 27.84 19.67
CA PRO A 5 -0.31 28.03 18.36
C PRO A 5 -0.86 27.04 17.31
N GLN A 6 -0.91 27.46 16.04
CA GLN A 6 -1.49 26.69 14.92
C GLN A 6 -0.42 26.06 14.01
N GLY A 7 0.61 25.44 14.59
CA GLY A 7 1.66 24.77 13.82
C GLY A 7 1.28 23.36 13.32
N LEU A 8 2.00 22.85 12.30
CA LEU A 8 1.80 21.51 11.74
C LEU A 8 1.90 20.38 12.79
N ARG A 9 2.78 20.55 13.79
CA ARG A 9 3.00 19.59 14.88
C ARG A 9 2.39 20.03 16.21
N HIS A 10 1.42 20.95 16.19
CA HIS A 10 0.72 21.33 17.40
C HIS A 10 -0.04 20.12 17.99
N ARG A 11 -0.08 19.97 19.32
CA ARG A 11 -0.79 18.88 20.04
C ARG A 11 -0.42 17.45 19.60
N THR A 12 0.77 17.21 19.03
CA THR A 12 1.19 15.86 18.61
C THR A 12 1.98 15.09 19.66
N ARG A 13 2.18 15.64 20.87
CA ARG A 13 3.01 15.02 21.93
C ARG A 13 2.63 13.56 22.23
N LYS A 14 1.34 13.24 22.25
CA LYS A 14 0.84 11.87 22.46
C LYS A 14 0.70 11.09 21.15
N VAL A 15 0.25 11.75 20.08
CA VAL A 15 -0.03 11.13 18.77
C VAL A 15 1.24 10.61 18.09
N PHE A 16 2.34 11.37 18.17
CA PHE A 16 3.62 11.03 17.55
C PHE A 16 4.61 10.45 18.57
N ARG A 17 4.11 9.88 19.66
CA ARG A 17 4.95 9.24 20.67
C ARG A 17 5.20 7.80 20.27
N LYS A 18 6.47 7.39 20.13
CA LYS A 18 6.84 5.96 20.08
C LYS A 18 6.72 5.32 21.45
N SER A 19 6.44 4.02 21.48
CA SER A 19 6.54 3.24 22.70
C SER A 19 7.98 3.25 23.23
N ILE A 20 8.15 3.00 24.53
CA ILE A 20 9.45 3.12 25.20
C ILE A 20 10.51 2.22 24.55
N ARG A 21 10.11 0.99 24.17
CA ARG A 21 10.98 -0.01 23.55
C ARG A 21 11.27 0.23 22.08
N GLU A 22 10.47 1.06 21.41
CA GLU A 22 10.64 1.41 19.98
C GLU A 22 11.35 2.76 19.80
N LYS A 23 11.76 3.43 20.88
CA LYS A 23 12.54 4.67 20.80
C LYS A 23 13.89 4.41 20.14
N GLY A 24 14.35 5.33 19.30
CA GLY A 24 15.62 5.20 18.57
C GLY A 24 15.58 4.22 17.40
N ALA A 25 14.57 3.36 17.31
CA ALA A 25 14.43 2.42 16.21
C ALA A 25 13.95 3.12 14.92
N ILE A 26 14.66 2.85 13.83
CA ILE A 26 14.19 3.07 12.46
C ILE A 26 13.06 2.07 12.18
N PRO A 27 12.03 2.40 11.36
CA PRO A 27 11.05 1.42 10.94
C PRO A 27 11.71 0.13 10.41
N PRO A 28 11.17 -1.05 10.75
CA PRO A 28 11.78 -2.32 10.34
C PRO A 28 11.79 -2.42 8.81
N LEU A 29 12.85 -3.03 8.28
CA LEU A 29 13.04 -3.19 6.84
C LEU A 29 11.86 -3.91 6.17
N SER A 30 11.27 -4.88 6.87
CA SER A 30 10.08 -5.60 6.45
C SER A 30 8.88 -4.69 6.12
N ARG A 31 8.77 -3.52 6.74
CA ARG A 31 7.71 -2.53 6.43
C ARG A 31 8.04 -1.71 5.19
N ILE A 32 9.32 -1.36 5.01
CA ILE A 32 9.77 -0.47 3.95
C ILE A 32 9.75 -1.18 2.59
N LEU A 33 10.07 -2.47 2.58
CA LEU A 33 10.12 -3.29 1.37
C LEU A 33 8.73 -3.74 0.87
N ILE A 34 7.64 -3.38 1.56
CA ILE A 34 6.29 -3.73 1.09
C ILE A 34 5.98 -2.93 -0.17
N GLU A 35 5.70 -3.65 -1.25
CA GLU A 35 5.23 -3.05 -2.50
C GLU A 35 3.72 -2.88 -2.50
N TYR A 36 3.30 -1.64 -2.71
CA TYR A 36 1.90 -1.26 -2.83
C TYR A 36 1.54 -1.01 -4.29
N MET A 37 0.49 -1.69 -4.73
CA MET A 37 -0.10 -1.55 -6.06
C MET A 37 -1.23 -0.51 -6.02
N PRO A 38 -1.53 0.14 -7.16
CA PRO A 38 -2.73 0.95 -7.29
C PRO A 38 -4.00 0.15 -6.91
N GLY A 39 -4.87 0.73 -6.09
CA GLY A 39 -6.07 0.09 -5.56
C GLY A 39 -5.91 -0.50 -4.15
N ASP A 40 -4.68 -0.65 -3.65
CA ASP A 40 -4.47 -1.19 -2.31
C ASP A 40 -4.96 -0.25 -1.22
N ARG A 41 -5.59 -0.86 -0.20
CA ARG A 41 -5.98 -0.17 1.03
C ARG A 41 -4.80 -0.15 2.00
N VAL A 42 -4.49 1.04 2.51
CA VAL A 42 -3.37 1.26 3.45
C VAL A 42 -3.81 2.11 4.63
N TYR A 43 -3.28 1.79 5.81
CA TYR A 43 -3.36 2.65 6.98
C TYR A 43 -2.24 3.69 6.95
N ILE A 44 -2.59 4.94 7.21
CA ILE A 44 -1.64 6.04 7.34
C ILE A 44 -1.21 6.16 8.80
N VAL A 45 -0.01 5.69 9.12
CA VAL A 45 0.53 5.72 10.48
C VAL A 45 1.83 6.50 10.48
N ALA A 46 1.76 7.72 11.01
CA ALA A 46 2.91 8.60 11.13
C ALA A 46 4.00 7.96 12.02
N ASP A 47 5.17 7.71 11.47
CA ASP A 47 6.36 7.30 12.24
C ASP A 47 7.20 8.55 12.53
N PRO A 48 7.35 8.98 13.79
CA PRO A 48 8.07 10.22 14.10
C PRO A 48 9.58 10.14 13.89
N ALA A 49 10.18 8.95 13.75
CA ALA A 49 11.62 8.80 13.55
C ALA A 49 12.05 9.27 12.16
N ILE A 50 11.14 9.19 11.17
CA ILE A 50 11.37 9.70 9.82
C ILE A 50 10.57 11.00 9.68
N HIS A 51 11.26 12.11 9.45
CA HIS A 51 10.59 13.41 9.29
C HIS A 51 10.18 13.73 7.85
N LYS A 52 10.77 13.03 6.87
CA LYS A 52 10.45 13.21 5.45
C LYS A 52 9.05 12.69 5.16
N ALA A 53 8.27 13.45 4.40
CA ALA A 53 6.88 13.11 4.02
C ALA A 53 5.97 12.74 5.21
N LEU A 54 6.25 13.26 6.41
CA LEU A 54 5.46 13.00 7.60
C LEU A 54 4.03 13.58 7.42
N PRO A 55 2.98 12.77 7.61
CA PRO A 55 1.61 13.27 7.49
C PRO A 55 1.25 14.21 8.64
N HIS A 56 0.36 15.17 8.36
CA HIS A 56 -0.27 15.98 9.41
C HIS A 56 -1.11 15.11 10.34
N ARG A 57 -1.21 15.48 11.63
CA ARG A 57 -1.93 14.70 12.67
C ARG A 57 -3.37 14.33 12.31
N ARG A 58 -4.02 15.14 11.46
CA ARG A 58 -5.39 14.91 10.97
C ARG A 58 -5.54 13.59 10.22
N TYR A 59 -4.47 13.14 9.55
CA TYR A 59 -4.50 11.96 8.68
C TYR A 59 -3.95 10.70 9.36
N HIS A 60 -3.36 10.84 10.55
CA HIS A 60 -2.88 9.72 11.32
C HIS A 60 -4.04 8.79 11.71
N GLY A 61 -3.88 7.49 11.49
CA GLY A 61 -4.88 6.45 11.77
C GLY A 61 -6.01 6.38 10.76
N LYS A 62 -5.94 7.10 9.63
CA LYS A 62 -6.93 7.00 8.56
C LYS A 62 -6.54 5.96 7.52
N VAL A 63 -7.54 5.39 6.87
CA VAL A 63 -7.36 4.49 5.72
C VAL A 63 -7.37 5.32 4.44
N GLY A 64 -6.44 5.02 3.55
CA GLY A 64 -6.40 5.55 2.20
C GLY A 64 -6.27 4.45 1.16
N VAL A 65 -6.46 4.83 -0.09
CA VAL A 65 -6.27 3.98 -1.27
C VAL A 65 -5.04 4.48 -2.01
N VAL A 66 -4.13 3.56 -2.35
CA VAL A 66 -2.96 3.88 -3.16
C VAL A 66 -3.40 4.08 -4.60
N VAL A 67 -3.05 5.22 -5.18
CA VAL A 67 -3.36 5.55 -6.58
C VAL A 67 -2.18 5.26 -7.49
N GLY A 68 -0.97 5.38 -6.95
CA GLY A 68 0.26 5.12 -7.67
C GLY A 68 1.48 5.51 -6.88
N ARG A 69 2.62 5.56 -7.55
CA ARG A 69 3.93 5.88 -6.97
C ARG A 69 4.56 7.04 -7.73
N ARG A 70 5.13 8.00 -7.00
CA ARG A 70 5.91 9.12 -7.53
C ARG A 70 7.29 9.12 -6.90
N GLY A 71 8.29 8.63 -7.64
CA GLY A 71 9.65 8.44 -7.14
C GLY A 71 9.66 7.47 -5.95
N ARG A 72 10.09 7.98 -4.79
CA ARG A 72 10.15 7.20 -3.54
C ARG A 72 8.85 7.21 -2.73
N ALA A 73 7.91 8.10 -3.04
CA ALA A 73 6.67 8.25 -2.29
C ALA A 73 5.49 7.60 -3.02
N TYR A 74 4.52 7.15 -2.25
CA TYR A 74 3.23 6.70 -2.74
C TYR A 74 2.21 7.84 -2.71
N ILE A 75 1.36 7.86 -3.73
CA ILE A 75 0.22 8.76 -3.84
C ILE A 75 -0.95 8.05 -3.18
N VAL A 76 -1.40 8.57 -2.04
CA VAL A 76 -2.50 7.99 -1.27
C VAL A 76 -3.67 8.96 -1.27
N GLN A 77 -4.83 8.51 -1.75
CA GLN A 77 -6.06 9.27 -1.64
C GLN A 77 -6.85 8.79 -0.42
N LEU A 78 -7.37 9.73 0.36
CA LEU A 78 -8.29 9.44 1.45
C LEU A 78 -9.44 10.43 1.48
N LYS A 79 -10.56 10.01 2.05
CA LYS A 79 -11.72 10.88 2.30
C LYS A 79 -11.66 11.41 3.72
N VAL A 80 -11.66 12.73 3.88
CA VAL A 80 -11.76 13.39 5.19
C VAL A 80 -13.02 14.25 5.21
N GLY A 81 -14.03 13.78 5.95
CA GLY A 81 -15.36 14.36 5.90
C GLY A 81 -15.96 14.19 4.50
N SER A 82 -16.34 15.30 3.86
CA SER A 82 -16.89 15.32 2.51
C SER A 82 -15.85 15.43 1.39
N LYS A 83 -14.58 15.72 1.72
CA LYS A 83 -13.55 16.03 0.71
C LYS A 83 -12.57 14.89 0.54
N VAL A 84 -12.21 14.61 -0.71
CA VAL A 84 -11.08 13.73 -1.05
C VAL A 84 -9.79 14.54 -0.95
N LYS A 85 -8.77 13.95 -0.32
CA LYS A 85 -7.45 14.53 -0.13
C LYS A 85 -6.40 13.56 -0.62
N THR A 86 -5.46 14.08 -1.41
CA THR A 86 -4.31 13.34 -1.91
C THR A 86 -3.10 13.68 -1.06
N LEU A 87 -2.40 12.65 -0.58
CA LEU A 87 -1.17 12.75 0.21
C LEU A 87 -0.03 12.06 -0.52
N PHE A 88 1.17 12.59 -0.37
CA PHE A 88 2.40 11.96 -0.81
C PHE A 88 3.13 11.45 0.42
N LEU A 89 3.16 10.14 0.60
CA LEU A 89 3.69 9.51 1.80
C LEU A 89 4.81 8.54 1.44
N LEU A 90 5.79 8.47 2.33
CA LEU A 90 6.84 7.46 2.24
C LEU A 90 6.33 6.10 2.76
N PRO A 91 6.89 4.97 2.27
CA PRO A 91 6.55 3.61 2.73
C PRO A 91 6.60 3.45 4.26
N GLU A 92 7.54 4.16 4.91
CA GLU A 92 7.76 4.18 6.35
C GLU A 92 6.51 4.60 7.15
N HIS A 93 5.61 5.37 6.53
CA HIS A 93 4.38 5.87 7.14
C HIS A 93 3.13 5.10 6.71
N LEU A 94 3.29 4.04 5.93
CA LEU A 94 2.20 3.19 5.47
C LEU A 94 2.22 1.87 6.24
N ARG A 95 1.01 1.32 6.43
CA ARG A 95 0.83 -0.06 6.86
C ARG A 95 -0.20 -0.73 5.94
N PRO A 96 0.00 -2.01 5.58
CA PRO A 96 -0.99 -2.73 4.78
C PRO A 96 -2.30 -2.85 5.55
N ALA A 97 -3.41 -2.62 4.85
CA ALA A 97 -4.77 -2.85 5.37
C ALA A 97 -5.54 -3.89 4.55
N PHE A 98 -4.91 -4.48 3.53
CA PHE A 98 -5.51 -5.50 2.68
C PHE A 98 -5.29 -6.89 3.27
N PRO A 99 -6.27 -7.81 3.13
CA PRO A 99 -6.06 -9.23 3.35
C PRO A 99 -5.02 -9.77 2.36
N VAL A 100 -4.12 -10.64 2.84
CA VAL A 100 -3.09 -11.25 1.98
C VAL A 100 -3.73 -12.26 1.02
N GLU A 101 -4.84 -12.85 1.45
CA GLU A 101 -5.65 -13.83 0.74
C GLU A 101 -6.15 -13.28 -0.60
N ASP A 102 -6.54 -12.01 -0.65
CA ASP A 102 -7.03 -11.37 -1.87
C ASP A 102 -5.94 -11.32 -2.95
N ARG A 103 -4.68 -11.08 -2.55
CA ARG A 103 -3.54 -11.11 -3.48
C ARG A 103 -3.18 -12.52 -3.92
N ILE A 104 -3.24 -13.50 -3.02
CA ILE A 104 -2.96 -14.90 -3.36
C ILE A 104 -3.96 -15.40 -4.40
N LYS A 105 -5.25 -15.11 -4.23
CA LYS A 105 -6.31 -15.47 -5.18
C LYS A 105 -6.04 -14.92 -6.59
N ILE A 106 -5.62 -13.66 -6.70
CA ILE A 106 -5.27 -13.06 -8.00
C ILE A 106 -4.15 -13.86 -8.70
N VAL A 107 -3.17 -14.35 -7.94
CA VAL A 107 -2.08 -15.16 -8.49
C VAL A 107 -2.57 -16.55 -8.90
N GLU A 108 -3.38 -17.20 -8.05
CA GLU A 108 -3.97 -18.50 -8.34
C GLU A 108 -4.83 -18.47 -9.61
N ASP A 109 -5.66 -17.45 -9.77
CA ASP A 109 -6.53 -17.29 -10.93
C ASP A 109 -5.72 -17.07 -12.21
N LYS A 110 -4.65 -16.28 -12.15
CA LYS A 110 -3.71 -16.11 -13.27
C LYS A 110 -3.03 -17.43 -13.65
N LEU A 111 -2.56 -18.19 -12.68
CA LEU A 111 -1.91 -19.49 -12.92
C LEU A 111 -2.89 -20.49 -13.56
N ARG A 112 -4.14 -20.55 -13.09
CA ARG A 112 -5.19 -21.38 -13.68
C ARG A 112 -5.45 -21.01 -15.13
N ALA A 113 -5.53 -19.72 -15.46
CA ALA A 113 -5.72 -19.26 -16.84
C ALA A 113 -4.59 -19.72 -17.77
N ILE A 114 -3.33 -19.62 -17.33
CA ILE A 114 -2.16 -20.08 -18.10
C ILE A 114 -2.23 -21.58 -18.39
N ILE A 115 -2.61 -22.39 -17.40
CA ILE A 115 -2.73 -23.84 -17.55
C ILE A 115 -3.81 -24.19 -18.59
N GLU A 116 -4.95 -23.50 -18.56
CA GLU A 116 -6.04 -23.71 -19.51
C GLU A 116 -5.66 -23.33 -20.95
N GLU A 117 -4.96 -22.20 -21.14
CA GLU A 117 -4.42 -21.83 -22.46
C GLU A 117 -3.44 -22.89 -22.98
N GLY A 118 -2.53 -23.37 -22.12
CA GLY A 118 -1.60 -24.44 -22.48
C GLY A 118 -2.29 -25.77 -22.82
N ARG A 119 -3.44 -26.08 -22.22
CA ARG A 119 -4.27 -27.24 -22.60
C ARG A 119 -4.88 -27.05 -23.99
N LYS A 120 -5.44 -25.88 -24.29
CA LYS A 120 -6.01 -25.55 -25.60
C LYS A 120 -4.97 -25.59 -26.72
N GLN A 121 -3.79 -24.99 -26.50
CA GLN A 121 -2.68 -25.01 -27.46
C GLN A 121 -2.25 -26.44 -27.81
N ARG A 122 -2.12 -27.32 -26.81
CA ARG A 122 -1.79 -28.74 -27.03
C ARG A 122 -2.85 -29.47 -27.85
N LEU A 123 -4.13 -29.20 -27.61
CA LEU A 123 -5.25 -29.76 -28.37
C LEU A 123 -5.23 -29.32 -29.83
N ILE A 124 -5.07 -28.02 -30.08
CA ILE A 124 -4.93 -27.45 -31.42
C ILE A 124 -3.74 -28.09 -32.14
N MET A 125 -2.60 -28.21 -31.45
CA MET A 125 -1.41 -28.80 -32.05
C MET A 125 -1.60 -30.28 -32.41
N PHE A 126 -2.28 -31.05 -31.56
CA PHE A 126 -2.63 -32.43 -31.86
C PHE A 126 -3.57 -32.57 -33.07
N GLU A 127 -4.51 -31.63 -33.23
CA GLU A 127 -5.42 -31.59 -34.38
C GLU A 127 -4.69 -31.25 -35.68
N ILE A 128 -3.75 -30.31 -35.64
CA ILE A 128 -2.87 -29.98 -36.77
C ILE A 128 -2.03 -31.20 -37.18
N LEU A 129 -1.42 -31.91 -36.22
CA LEU A 129 -0.66 -33.14 -36.49
C LEU A 129 -1.52 -34.23 -37.14
N LYS A 130 -2.76 -34.40 -36.69
CA LYS A 130 -3.70 -35.35 -37.30
C LYS A 130 -4.07 -34.97 -38.73
N LYS A 131 -4.19 -33.67 -39.04
CA LYS A 131 -4.44 -33.17 -40.40
C LYS A 131 -3.26 -33.40 -41.34
N ILE A 132 -2.02 -33.22 -40.87
CA ILE A 132 -0.80 -33.43 -41.69
C ILE A 132 -0.59 -34.92 -42.02
N ARG A 133 -1.01 -35.82 -41.12
CA ARG A 133 -0.82 -37.28 -41.28
C ARG A 133 -1.85 -37.93 -42.23
N LYS A 134 -2.81 -37.17 -42.77
CA LYS A 134 -3.88 -37.62 -43.64
C LYS A 134 -3.67 -37.08 -45.05
#